data_AF-A0A382HRU2-F1
#
_entry.id   AF-A0A382HRU2-F1
#
_cell.length_a   1.000
_cell.length_b   1.000
_cell.length_c   1.000
_cell.angle_alpha   90.00
_cell.angle_beta   90.00
_cell.angle_gamma   90.00
#
_symmetry.space_group_name_H-M   'P 1'
#
loop_
_entity.id
_entity.type
_entity.pdbx_description
1 polymer ?
#
loop_
_entity_poly.entity_id
_entity_poly.type
_entity_poly.pdbx_seq_one_letter_code
_entity_poly.pdbx_strand_id
1 'polypeptide(L)'
;MKRARNPTRIAFAGIVCSLVISAIVGIFVILVGNFDETEIKILFTSGSLAGLSILSMPSLYHLERKQYRIVARVGVMTAIAGFLAIQLVIWSEGDFGGEFFWKAVATDGILAFSMNHMLFLLMMRLEQPLLVMSRWVTILAISTVAIFMMYVIWANEVPEQAIRIFASVVVLDALGTIALPIMVRLSKIK
;
A
#
# COMPACT_ATOMS: atom_id res chain seq x y z
N MET A 1 -19.25 -12.86 31.25
CA MET A 1 -18.32 -13.10 30.12
C MET A 1 -18.05 -11.79 29.38
N LYS A 2 -16.87 -11.18 29.56
CA LYS A 2 -16.46 -10.01 28.76
C LYS A 2 -16.39 -10.44 27.29
N ARG A 3 -17.18 -9.81 26.43
CA ARG A 3 -17.11 -9.96 24.97
C ARG A 3 -15.67 -9.62 24.56
N ALA A 4 -14.83 -10.62 24.30
CA ALA A 4 -13.47 -10.40 23.85
C ALA A 4 -13.53 -9.45 22.66
N ARG A 5 -12.93 -8.26 22.79
CA ARG A 5 -12.93 -7.28 21.69
C ARG A 5 -12.27 -7.98 20.51
N ASN A 6 -12.98 -8.07 19.39
CA ASN A 6 -12.44 -8.61 18.14
C ASN A 6 -11.12 -7.85 17.85
N PRO A 7 -9.95 -8.52 17.79
CA PRO A 7 -8.65 -7.87 17.64
C PRO A 7 -8.61 -6.96 16.42
N THR A 8 -9.40 -7.25 15.38
CA THR A 8 -9.49 -6.39 14.21
C THR A 8 -10.25 -5.08 14.49
N ARG A 9 -11.29 -5.10 15.33
CA ARG A 9 -11.96 -3.85 15.73
C ARG A 9 -10.98 -2.91 16.44
N ILE A 10 -10.04 -3.48 17.20
CA ILE A 10 -8.95 -2.71 17.82
C ILE A 10 -7.99 -2.20 16.75
N ALA A 11 -7.61 -3.02 15.75
CA ALA A 11 -6.73 -2.61 14.67
C ALA A 11 -7.32 -1.46 13.82
N PHE A 12 -8.57 -1.58 13.38
CA PHE A 12 -9.24 -0.50 12.62
C PHE A 12 -9.47 0.74 13.48
N ALA A 13 -9.87 0.59 14.74
CA ALA A 13 -9.96 1.74 15.65
C ALA A 13 -8.59 2.40 15.84
N GLY A 14 -7.52 1.60 15.94
CA GLY A 14 -6.14 2.07 16.00
C GLY A 14 -5.75 2.88 14.77
N ILE A 15 -6.09 2.41 13.56
CA ILE A 15 -5.86 3.16 12.31
C ILE A 15 -6.65 4.47 12.29
N VAL A 16 -7.92 4.45 12.66
CA VAL A 16 -8.71 5.69 12.68
C VAL A 16 -8.13 6.68 13.68
N CYS A 17 -7.77 6.21 14.88
CA CYS A 17 -7.12 7.04 15.88
C CYS A 17 -5.77 7.57 15.40
N SER A 18 -4.92 6.75 14.79
CA SER A 18 -3.62 7.20 14.26
C SER A 18 -3.80 8.22 13.15
N LEU A 19 -4.75 8.02 12.23
CA LEU A 19 -5.05 8.98 11.16
C LEU A 19 -5.54 10.33 11.72
N VAL A 20 -6.44 10.32 12.70
CA VAL A 20 -6.94 11.54 13.34
C VAL A 20 -5.81 12.27 14.06
N ILE A 21 -4.97 11.56 14.81
CA ILE A 21 -3.83 12.15 15.52
C ILE A 21 -2.83 12.72 14.52
N SER A 22 -2.45 11.97 13.48
CA SER A 22 -1.58 12.45 12.40
C SER A 22 -2.12 13.70 11.72
N ALA A 23 -3.44 13.76 11.46
CA ALA A 23 -4.07 14.91 10.86
C ALA A 23 -4.04 16.14 11.79
N ILE A 24 -4.34 15.97 13.08
CA ILE A 24 -4.27 17.05 14.08
C ILE A 24 -2.84 17.59 14.17
N VAL A 25 -1.85 16.71 14.28
CA VAL A 25 -0.43 17.10 14.34
C VAL A 25 -0.01 17.82 13.07
N GLY A 26 -0.35 17.29 11.89
CA GLY A 26 -0.05 17.92 10.61
C GLY A 26 -0.70 19.31 10.45
N ILE A 27 -1.98 19.44 10.80
CA ILE A 27 -2.70 20.72 10.78
C ILE A 27 -2.04 21.71 11.75
N PHE A 28 -1.66 21.28 12.95
CA PHE A 28 -1.01 22.13 13.93
C PHE A 28 0.33 22.67 13.39
N VAL A 29 1.18 21.80 12.85
CA VAL A 29 2.46 22.21 12.23
C VAL A 29 2.22 23.18 11.08
N ILE A 30 1.22 22.93 10.23
CA ILE A 30 0.94 23.80 9.07
C ILE A 30 0.42 25.18 9.48
N LEU A 31 -0.42 25.27 10.50
CA LEU A 31 -1.07 26.52 10.90
C LEU A 31 -0.26 27.36 11.89
N VAL A 32 0.55 26.71 12.73
CA VAL A 32 1.24 27.36 13.86
C VAL A 32 2.76 27.24 13.75
N GLY A 33 3.26 26.24 13.01
CA GLY A 33 4.68 25.95 12.92
C GLY A 33 5.46 26.96 12.09
N ASN A 34 6.78 26.99 12.33
CA ASN A 34 7.75 27.78 11.57
C ASN A 34 8.45 26.97 10.47
N PHE A 35 8.06 25.70 10.30
CA PHE A 35 8.67 24.71 9.41
C PHE A 35 10.17 24.54 9.65
N ASP A 36 10.58 24.46 10.91
CA ASP A 36 11.94 24.05 11.24
C ASP A 36 12.18 22.57 10.89
N GLU A 37 13.44 22.13 11.01
CA GLU A 37 13.80 20.76 10.67
C GLU A 37 12.98 19.72 11.47
N THR A 38 12.69 20.00 12.74
CA THR A 38 11.96 19.08 13.61
C THR A 38 10.50 19.00 13.19
N GLU A 39 9.87 20.13 12.92
CA GLU A 39 8.48 20.22 12.45
C GLU A 39 8.29 19.53 11.10
N ILE A 40 9.23 19.70 10.17
CA ILE A 40 9.23 18.98 8.89
C ILE A 40 9.33 17.46 9.11
N LYS A 41 10.25 17.00 9.98
CA LYS A 41 10.38 15.58 10.34
C LYS A 41 9.08 15.03 10.94
N ILE A 42 8.44 15.77 11.85
CA ILE A 42 7.15 15.41 12.45
C ILE A 42 6.05 15.28 11.38
N LEU A 43 6.02 16.19 10.40
CA LEU A 43 5.05 16.16 9.31
C LEU A 43 5.23 14.92 8.42
N PHE A 44 6.47 14.57 8.07
CA PHE A 44 6.76 13.34 7.31
C PHE A 44 6.50 12.06 8.12
N THR A 45 6.79 12.03 9.42
CA THR A 45 6.43 10.92 10.30
C THR A 45 4.91 10.73 10.33
N SER A 46 4.16 11.81 10.51
CA SER A 46 2.69 11.78 10.55
C SER A 46 2.09 11.35 9.22
N GLY A 47 2.63 11.87 8.11
CA GLY A 47 2.22 11.53 6.74
C GLY A 47 2.53 10.08 6.36
N SER A 48 3.72 9.58 6.68
CA SER A 48 4.09 8.18 6.44
C SER A 48 3.27 7.21 7.27
N LEU A 49 3.00 7.53 8.54
CA LEU A 49 2.10 6.75 9.39
C LEU A 49 0.70 6.69 8.77
N ALA A 50 0.16 7.83 8.33
CA ALA A 50 -1.16 7.90 7.71
C ALA A 50 -1.22 7.10 6.40
N GLY A 51 -0.26 7.31 5.51
CA GLY A 51 -0.19 6.64 4.20
C GLY A 51 -0.09 5.12 4.33
N LEU A 52 0.79 4.62 5.18
CA LEU A 52 0.97 3.17 5.38
C LEU A 52 -0.17 2.54 6.18
N SER A 53 -0.82 3.30 7.08
CA SER A 53 -2.05 2.85 7.74
C SER A 53 -3.18 2.62 6.73
N ILE A 54 -3.38 3.56 5.79
CA ILE A 54 -4.35 3.40 4.71
C ILE A 54 -3.96 2.23 3.80
N LEU A 55 -2.69 2.16 3.41
CA LEU A 55 -2.20 1.11 2.53
C LEU A 55 -2.44 -0.28 3.11
N SER A 56 -2.26 -0.47 4.42
CA SER A 56 -2.42 -1.77 5.09
C SER A 56 -3.88 -2.20 5.33
N MET A 57 -4.87 -1.32 5.07
CA MET A 57 -6.28 -1.62 5.32
C MET A 57 -6.79 -2.89 4.62
N PRO A 58 -6.52 -3.14 3.33
CA PRO A 58 -6.98 -4.35 2.65
C PRO A 58 -6.42 -5.63 3.26
N SER A 59 -5.17 -5.59 3.74
CA SER A 59 -4.58 -6.72 4.46
C SER A 59 -5.27 -6.97 5.80
N LEU A 60 -5.50 -5.93 6.60
CA LEU A 60 -6.19 -6.07 7.89
C LEU A 60 -7.64 -6.57 7.73
N TYR A 61 -8.33 -6.11 6.69
CA TYR A 61 -9.67 -6.59 6.33
C TYR A 61 -9.71 -8.12 6.10
N HIS A 62 -8.69 -8.65 5.44
CA HIS A 62 -8.60 -10.09 5.13
C HIS A 62 -8.13 -10.93 6.32
N LEU A 63 -7.21 -10.41 7.13
CA LEU A 63 -6.77 -11.07 8.37
C LEU A 63 -7.93 -11.30 9.33
N GLU A 64 -8.85 -10.33 9.46
CA GLU A 64 -10.06 -10.45 10.27
C GLU A 64 -10.96 -11.59 9.82
N ARG A 65 -11.18 -11.67 8.50
CA ARG A 65 -12.06 -12.66 7.88
C ARG A 65 -11.38 -14.00 7.73
N LYS A 66 -10.14 -14.16 8.22
CA LYS A 66 -9.35 -15.37 8.11
C LYS A 66 -9.13 -15.81 6.65
N GLN A 67 -9.22 -14.88 5.71
CA GLN A 67 -9.06 -15.08 4.26
C GLN A 67 -7.68 -14.61 3.81
N TYR A 68 -7.10 -15.27 2.80
CA TYR A 68 -5.79 -14.92 2.20
C TYR A 68 -4.70 -14.56 3.22
N ARG A 69 -4.67 -15.27 4.36
CA ARG A 69 -3.91 -14.84 5.55
C ARG A 69 -2.42 -14.68 5.31
N ILE A 70 -1.84 -15.49 4.42
CA ILE A 70 -0.40 -15.42 4.11
C ILE A 70 -0.11 -14.09 3.42
N VAL A 71 -0.80 -13.81 2.31
CA VAL A 71 -0.66 -12.56 1.54
C VAL A 71 -0.94 -11.35 2.42
N ALA A 72 -2.00 -11.42 3.24
CA ALA A 72 -2.38 -10.34 4.14
C ALA A 72 -1.37 -10.12 5.27
N ARG A 73 -0.73 -11.18 5.80
CA ARG A 73 0.38 -11.01 6.77
C ARG A 73 1.57 -10.35 6.11
N VAL A 74 1.98 -10.81 4.92
CA VAL A 74 3.09 -10.22 4.18
C VAL A 74 2.82 -8.74 3.92
N GLY A 75 1.62 -8.38 3.44
CA GLY A 75 1.25 -6.98 3.17
C GLY A 75 1.24 -6.07 4.41
N VAL A 76 0.94 -6.58 5.60
CA VAL A 76 1.09 -5.81 6.86
C VAL A 76 2.56 -5.71 7.27
N MET A 77 3.30 -6.81 7.18
CA MET A 77 4.71 -6.84 7.61
C MET A 77 5.58 -5.93 6.75
N THR A 78 5.37 -5.91 5.43
CA THR A 78 6.08 -4.98 4.53
C THR A 78 5.66 -3.54 4.78
N ALA A 79 4.36 -3.26 5.02
CA ALA A 79 3.95 -1.89 5.40
C ALA A 79 4.60 -1.41 6.72
N ILE A 80 4.77 -2.30 7.71
CA ILE A 80 5.47 -1.98 8.96
C ILE A 80 6.97 -1.78 8.71
N ALA A 81 7.61 -2.67 7.94
CA ALA A 81 9.02 -2.55 7.59
C ALA A 81 9.31 -1.24 6.84
N GLY A 82 8.50 -0.91 5.84
CA GLY A 82 8.58 0.35 5.12
C GLY A 82 8.37 1.56 6.02
N PHE A 83 7.43 1.50 6.98
CA PHE A 83 7.23 2.59 7.95
C PHE A 83 8.50 2.82 8.77
N LEU A 84 9.08 1.75 9.31
CA LEU A 84 10.31 1.83 10.10
C LEU A 84 11.48 2.34 9.28
N ALA A 85 11.64 1.87 8.03
CA ALA A 85 12.68 2.34 7.14
C ALA A 85 12.54 3.83 6.82
N ILE A 86 11.32 4.31 6.59
CA ILE A 86 11.04 5.74 6.40
C ILE A 86 11.39 6.53 7.67
N GLN A 87 11.07 6.01 8.87
CA GLN A 87 11.42 6.72 10.11
C GLN A 87 12.94 6.80 10.31
N LEU A 88 13.68 5.75 9.95
CA LEU A 88 15.14 5.77 10.02
C LEU A 88 15.73 6.88 9.14
N VAL A 89 15.21 7.05 7.92
CA VAL A 89 15.64 8.12 7.01
C VAL A 89 15.24 9.50 7.53
N ILE A 90 14.01 9.67 8.02
CA ILE A 90 13.52 10.98 8.49
C ILE A 90 14.35 11.49 9.66
N TRP A 91 14.70 10.61 10.59
CA TRP A 91 15.37 10.99 11.84
C TRP A 91 16.88 10.81 11.82
N SER A 92 17.45 10.24 10.76
CA SER A 92 18.91 10.21 10.60
C SER A 92 19.48 11.60 10.33
N GLU A 93 20.71 11.82 10.78
CA GLU A 93 21.50 12.99 10.42
C GLU A 93 22.34 12.69 9.18
N GLY A 94 22.40 13.65 8.24
CA GLY A 94 23.20 13.52 7.01
C GLY A 94 22.59 12.60 5.95
N ASP A 95 23.43 12.15 5.02
CA ASP A 95 23.03 11.26 3.93
C ASP A 95 23.00 9.81 4.42
N PHE A 96 21.82 9.35 4.84
CA PHE A 96 21.62 7.99 5.32
C PHE A 96 21.07 7.07 4.23
N GLY A 97 21.62 5.86 4.17
CA GLY A 97 21.19 4.83 3.25
C GLY A 97 22.04 4.84 1.98
N GLY A 98 22.92 3.84 1.84
CA GLY A 98 23.60 3.58 0.58
C GLY A 98 22.65 3.02 -0.48
N GLU A 99 23.15 2.83 -1.71
CA GLU A 99 22.39 2.30 -2.84
C GLU A 99 21.60 1.02 -2.47
N PHE A 100 22.24 0.08 -1.78
CA PHE A 100 21.59 -1.16 -1.36
C PHE A 100 20.38 -0.94 -0.44
N PHE A 101 20.50 -0.01 0.51
CA PHE A 101 19.40 0.33 1.42
C PHE A 101 18.21 0.89 0.63
N TRP A 102 18.46 1.84 -0.27
CA TRP A 102 17.40 2.43 -1.09
C TRP A 102 16.75 1.42 -2.05
N LYS A 103 17.52 0.51 -2.65
CA LYS A 103 16.99 -0.61 -3.44
C LYS A 103 16.10 -1.52 -2.59
N ALA A 104 16.51 -1.82 -1.35
CA ALA A 104 15.72 -2.63 -0.43
C ALA A 104 14.42 -1.93 -0.01
N VAL A 105 14.47 -0.63 0.34
CA VAL A 105 13.28 0.17 0.67
C VAL A 105 12.31 0.25 -0.50
N ALA A 106 12.80 0.49 -1.72
CA ALA A 106 11.97 0.51 -2.91
C ALA A 106 11.32 -0.86 -3.20
N THR A 107 12.06 -1.95 -3.00
CA THR A 107 11.55 -3.33 -3.14
C THR A 107 10.45 -3.61 -2.12
N ASP A 108 10.67 -3.26 -0.86
CA ASP A 108 9.66 -3.42 0.21
C ASP A 108 8.40 -2.59 -0.07
N GLY A 109 8.56 -1.34 -0.54
CA GLY A 109 7.46 -0.49 -0.97
C GLY A 109 6.62 -1.10 -2.10
N ILE A 110 7.27 -1.69 -3.11
CA ILE A 110 6.57 -2.41 -4.20
C ILE A 110 5.82 -3.62 -3.67
N LEU A 111 6.41 -4.39 -2.75
CA LEU A 111 5.74 -5.53 -2.14
C LEU A 111 4.54 -5.09 -1.28
N ALA A 112 4.71 -4.08 -0.43
CA ALA A 112 3.64 -3.50 0.38
C ALA A 112 2.49 -3.01 -0.49
N PHE A 113 2.80 -2.27 -1.57
CA PHE A 113 1.81 -1.75 -2.49
C PHE A 113 1.09 -2.87 -3.22
N SER A 114 1.82 -3.73 -3.95
CA SER A 114 1.23 -4.79 -4.78
C SER A 114 0.38 -5.77 -3.98
N MET A 115 0.83 -6.21 -2.80
CA MET A 115 0.07 -7.15 -1.95
C MET A 115 -1.24 -6.53 -1.48
N ASN A 116 -1.21 -5.29 -0.97
CA ASN A 116 -2.41 -4.60 -0.53
C ASN A 116 -3.33 -4.23 -1.70
N HIS A 117 -2.76 -3.93 -2.87
CA HIS A 117 -3.49 -3.62 -4.08
C HIS A 117 -4.25 -4.84 -4.62
N MET A 118 -3.61 -6.01 -4.65
CA MET A 118 -4.28 -7.29 -4.96
C MET A 118 -5.38 -7.61 -3.95
N LEU A 119 -5.10 -7.45 -2.65
CA LEU A 119 -6.07 -7.69 -1.60
C LEU A 119 -7.25 -6.72 -1.68
N PHE A 120 -7.05 -5.47 -2.08
CA PHE A 120 -8.13 -4.52 -2.33
C PHE A 120 -9.12 -5.07 -3.38
N LEU A 121 -8.63 -5.62 -4.49
CA LEU A 121 -9.49 -6.23 -5.50
C LEU A 121 -10.23 -7.47 -4.98
N LEU A 122 -9.60 -8.23 -4.07
CA LEU A 122 -10.21 -9.42 -3.44
C LEU A 122 -11.28 -9.07 -2.40
N MET A 123 -11.38 -7.82 -1.94
CA MET A 123 -12.48 -7.37 -1.07
C MET A 123 -13.83 -7.43 -1.80
N MET A 124 -13.83 -7.33 -3.13
CA MET A 124 -15.04 -7.33 -3.94
C MET A 124 -15.64 -8.74 -4.04
N ARG A 125 -16.92 -8.85 -3.67
CA ARG A 125 -17.74 -10.04 -3.92
C ARG A 125 -18.29 -9.96 -5.34
N LEU A 126 -17.90 -10.94 -6.16
CA LEU A 126 -18.22 -11.03 -7.57
C LEU A 126 -18.98 -12.34 -7.82
N GLU A 127 -20.16 -12.25 -8.43
CA GLU A 127 -20.98 -13.41 -8.81
C GLU A 127 -20.95 -13.66 -10.32
N GLN A 128 -20.74 -12.60 -11.11
CA GLN A 128 -20.70 -12.69 -12.56
C GLN A 128 -19.32 -13.19 -13.06
N PRO A 129 -19.27 -14.22 -13.93
CA PRO A 129 -18.01 -14.82 -14.36
C PRO A 129 -17.09 -13.84 -15.08
N LEU A 130 -17.65 -12.91 -15.86
CA LEU A 130 -16.87 -11.87 -16.54
C LEU A 130 -16.14 -10.94 -15.56
N LEU A 131 -16.78 -10.57 -14.45
CA LEU A 131 -16.14 -9.72 -13.43
C LEU A 131 -15.06 -10.51 -12.67
N VAL A 132 -15.31 -11.78 -12.39
CA VAL A 132 -14.31 -12.67 -11.78
C VAL A 132 -13.08 -12.80 -12.67
N MET A 133 -13.28 -12.99 -13.98
CA MET A 133 -12.20 -13.04 -14.96
C MET A 133 -11.43 -11.71 -15.00
N SER A 134 -12.13 -10.58 -15.10
CA SER A 134 -11.52 -9.25 -15.09
C SER A 134 -10.67 -9.02 -13.85
N ARG A 135 -11.15 -9.40 -12.66
CA ARG A 135 -10.38 -9.33 -11.41
C ARG A 135 -9.06 -10.10 -11.48
N TRP A 136 -9.09 -11.34 -11.97
CA TRP A 136 -7.88 -12.15 -12.05
C TRP A 136 -6.88 -11.63 -13.09
N VAL A 137 -7.36 -11.08 -14.21
CA VAL A 137 -6.52 -10.41 -15.20
C VAL A 137 -5.83 -9.19 -14.58
N THR A 138 -6.55 -8.37 -13.82
CA THR A 138 -5.95 -7.21 -13.12
C THR A 138 -4.94 -7.65 -12.07
N ILE A 139 -5.24 -8.68 -11.27
CA ILE A 139 -4.29 -9.23 -10.29
C ILE A 139 -3.00 -9.71 -10.97
N LEU A 140 -3.12 -10.35 -12.13
CA LEU A 140 -1.96 -10.80 -12.92
C LEU A 140 -1.17 -9.60 -13.47
N ALA A 141 -1.85 -8.55 -13.93
CA ALA A 141 -1.20 -7.31 -14.35
C ALA A 141 -0.42 -6.65 -13.19
N ILE A 142 -1.03 -6.47 -12.01
CA ILE A 142 -0.37 -5.97 -10.79
C ILE A 142 0.87 -6.79 -10.47
N SER A 143 0.75 -8.12 -10.45
CA SER A 143 1.86 -9.02 -10.12
C SER A 143 3.01 -8.90 -11.13
N THR A 144 2.67 -8.79 -12.41
CA THR A 144 3.65 -8.61 -13.50
C THR A 144 4.38 -7.28 -13.36
N VAL A 145 3.64 -6.20 -13.08
CA VAL A 145 4.20 -4.87 -12.85
C VAL A 145 5.14 -4.88 -11.65
N ALA A 146 4.73 -5.48 -10.52
CA ALA A 146 5.54 -5.56 -9.32
C ALA A 146 6.85 -6.32 -9.55
N ILE A 147 6.79 -7.49 -10.21
CA ILE A 147 7.98 -8.29 -10.55
C ILE A 147 8.92 -7.50 -11.44
N PHE A 148 8.39 -6.83 -12.47
CA PHE A 148 9.20 -6.02 -13.37
C PHE A 148 9.84 -4.84 -12.64
N MET A 149 9.09 -4.10 -11.80
CA MET A 149 9.66 -2.99 -11.04
C MET A 149 10.77 -3.44 -10.09
N MET A 150 10.60 -4.60 -9.42
CA MET A 150 11.68 -5.19 -8.64
C MET A 150 12.89 -5.52 -9.52
N TYR A 151 12.69 -6.13 -10.70
CA TYR A 151 13.79 -6.39 -11.63
C TYR A 151 14.53 -5.09 -12.02
N VAL A 152 13.81 -4.02 -12.37
CA VAL A 152 14.39 -2.72 -12.76
C VAL A 152 15.23 -2.12 -11.64
N ILE A 153 14.80 -2.23 -10.37
CA ILE A 153 15.55 -1.71 -9.22
C ILE A 153 16.91 -2.38 -9.08
N TRP A 154 17.00 -3.67 -9.36
CA TRP A 154 18.21 -4.46 -9.16
C TRP A 154 19.05 -4.63 -10.42
N ALA A 155 18.48 -4.40 -11.61
CA ALA A 155 19.18 -4.46 -12.87
C ALA A 155 20.04 -3.20 -13.11
N ASN A 156 21.20 -3.38 -13.71
CA ASN A 156 22.07 -2.27 -14.12
C ASN A 156 21.58 -1.61 -15.42
N GLU A 157 20.99 -2.40 -16.32
CA GLU A 157 20.45 -1.96 -17.60
C GLU A 157 19.15 -2.69 -17.91
N VAL A 158 18.19 -1.99 -18.53
CA VAL A 158 16.88 -2.54 -18.90
C VAL A 158 16.65 -2.28 -20.38
N PRO A 159 16.37 -3.32 -21.20
CA PRO A 159 16.13 -3.14 -22.63
C PRO A 159 14.94 -2.21 -22.91
N GLU A 160 15.06 -1.29 -23.88
CA GLU A 160 13.99 -0.33 -24.21
C GLU A 160 12.67 -1.02 -24.60
N GLN A 161 12.76 -2.16 -25.31
CA GLN A 161 11.60 -2.98 -25.66
C GLN A 161 10.84 -3.46 -24.41
N ALA A 162 11.58 -3.83 -23.35
CA ALA A 162 10.99 -4.28 -22.09
C ALA A 162 10.25 -3.14 -21.38
N ILE A 163 10.78 -1.90 -21.43
CA ILE A 163 10.13 -0.70 -20.89
C ILE A 163 8.79 -0.44 -21.60
N ARG A 164 8.74 -0.56 -22.93
CA ARG A 164 7.50 -0.35 -23.70
C ARG A 164 6.43 -1.39 -23.38
N ILE A 165 6.82 -2.66 -23.28
CA ILE A 165 5.89 -3.73 -22.87
C ILE A 165 5.38 -3.47 -21.47
N PHE A 166 6.27 -3.15 -20.53
CA PHE A 166 5.91 -2.81 -19.15
C PHE A 166 4.92 -1.64 -19.07
N ALA A 167 5.17 -0.55 -19.80
CA ALA A 167 4.29 0.61 -19.82
C ALA A 167 2.85 0.23 -20.24
N SER A 168 2.68 -0.70 -21.18
CA SER A 168 1.34 -1.17 -21.58
C SER A 168 0.66 -1.99 -20.49
N VAL A 169 1.40 -2.83 -19.76
CA VAL A 169 0.85 -3.60 -18.63
C VAL A 169 0.48 -2.69 -17.45
N VAL A 170 1.24 -1.63 -17.19
CA VAL A 170 0.90 -0.61 -16.18
C VAL A 170 -0.44 0.07 -16.51
N VAL A 171 -0.69 0.37 -17.79
CA VAL A 171 -1.99 0.92 -18.21
C VAL A 171 -3.12 -0.07 -17.97
N LEU A 172 -2.90 -1.37 -18.26
CA LEU A 172 -3.89 -2.42 -17.97
C LEU A 172 -4.16 -2.60 -16.47
N ASP A 173 -3.13 -2.51 -15.64
CA ASP A 173 -3.26 -2.52 -14.18
C ASP A 173 -4.12 -1.33 -13.70
N ALA A 174 -3.76 -0.12 -14.08
CA ALA A 174 -4.50 1.09 -13.71
C ALA A 174 -5.97 1.03 -14.19
N LEU A 175 -6.19 0.61 -15.44
CA LEU A 175 -7.52 0.45 -16.01
C LEU A 175 -8.33 -0.58 -15.23
N GLY A 176 -7.78 -1.76 -14.99
CA GLY A 176 -8.48 -2.84 -14.29
C GLY A 176 -8.86 -2.46 -12.85
N THR A 177 -7.95 -1.77 -12.17
CA THR A 177 -8.14 -1.29 -10.80
C THR A 177 -9.29 -0.30 -10.67
N ILE A 178 -9.44 0.62 -11.63
CA ILE A 178 -10.50 1.64 -11.62
C ILE A 178 -11.81 1.07 -12.21
N ALA A 179 -11.73 0.35 -13.32
CA ALA A 179 -12.91 -0.14 -14.04
C ALA A 179 -13.66 -1.21 -13.25
N LEU A 180 -12.95 -2.11 -12.54
CA LEU A 180 -13.60 -3.23 -11.86
C LEU A 180 -14.59 -2.78 -10.77
N PRO A 181 -14.25 -1.89 -9.82
CA PRO A 181 -15.21 -1.35 -8.85
C PRO A 181 -16.43 -0.69 -9.50
N ILE A 182 -16.24 0.03 -10.62
CA ILE A 182 -17.32 0.68 -11.35
C ILE A 182 -18.25 -0.36 -11.97
N MET A 183 -17.70 -1.35 -12.68
CA MET A 183 -18.48 -2.44 -13.29
C MET A 183 -19.26 -3.25 -12.24
N VAL A 184 -18.66 -3.50 -11.08
CA VAL A 184 -19.34 -4.15 -9.94
C VAL A 184 -20.48 -3.32 -9.40
N ARG A 185 -20.35 -1.99 -9.38
CA ARG A 185 -21.43 -1.11 -8.94
C ARG A 185 -22.57 -1.09 -9.95
N LEU A 186 -22.26 -0.99 -11.25
CA LEU A 186 -23.26 -1.02 -12.32
C LEU A 186 -24.03 -2.33 -12.38
N SER A 187 -23.36 -3.47 -12.13
CA SER A 187 -24.01 -4.78 -12.18
C SER A 187 -25.06 -4.99 -11.08
N LYS A 188 -24.99 -4.21 -9.99
CA LYS A 188 -25.94 -4.23 -8.86
C LYS A 188 -27.10 -3.24 -9.00
N ILE A 189 -27.07 -2.35 -9.99
CA ILE A 189 -28.14 -1.36 -10.25
C ILE A 189 -29.26 -1.98 -11.13
N LYS A 190 -29.16 -3.27 -11.45
CA LYS A 190 -30.21 -4.01 -12.15
C LYS A 190 -31.43 -4.25 -11.28
#